data_AF-A0AAU1ZBH7-F1
#
_entry.id   AF-A0AAU1ZBH7-F1
#
_cell.length_a   1.000
_cell.length_b   1.000
_cell.length_c   1.000
_cell.angle_alpha   90.00
_cell.angle_beta   90.00
_cell.angle_gamma   90.00
#
_symmetry.space_group_name_H-M   'P 1'
#
loop_
_entity.id
_entity.type
_entity.pdbx_description
1 polymer ?
#
loop_
_entity_poly.entity_id
_entity_poly.type
_entity_poly.pdbx_seq_one_letter_code
_entity_poly.pdbx_strand_id
1 'polypeptide(L)'
;MDNQNTSARPRAKARNDGKNHPSRGARGATRHGGVVHDNARHTTRFTVVGNHLAQHVELSLIAIGLAVHIQSLPSGAQVDIDSLAARFPEGRTRIAAALRELEAHGYLRRTRVRTDQGRIVTRTVSCNQPGRTGGGDEPSPRPQPRRAAEKPPRRRALPAVPQPVYPTPDLLRTALGVLSGLRREDARLLISATDAEHLVPGVAAWLERDLTPEAVHRALTADLPPEPLHRPAALLAHRLTAQLPPLPPFRTPEDPAARYPLQNCETCDHAYRAPEPGSCRDCTAD
;
A
#
# COMPACT_ATOMS: atom_id res chain seq x y z
N MET A 1 3.31 46.94 22.71
CA MET A 1 2.26 45.90 22.67
C MET A 1 2.74 44.82 21.74
N ASP A 2 3.39 43.86 22.37
CA ASP A 2 4.03 42.69 21.79
C ASP A 2 2.97 41.69 21.32
N ASN A 3 3.23 41.05 20.17
CA ASN A 3 2.68 39.72 19.88
C ASN A 3 3.78 38.90 19.20
N GLN A 4 4.55 38.22 20.04
CA GLN A 4 5.55 37.23 19.63
C GLN A 4 4.83 35.99 19.10
N ASN A 5 5.23 35.54 17.91
CA ASN A 5 4.75 34.30 17.30
C ASN A 5 5.74 33.16 17.62
N THR A 6 5.32 32.24 18.48
CA THR A 6 6.13 31.18 19.11
C THR A 6 6.11 29.87 18.32
N SER A 7 6.69 29.85 17.12
CA SER A 7 6.84 28.59 16.36
C SER A 7 8.09 28.48 15.47
N ALA A 8 9.01 29.44 15.53
CA ALA A 8 10.31 29.33 14.87
C ALA A 8 11.36 28.74 15.83
N ARG A 9 11.78 27.49 15.62
CA ARG A 9 12.96 26.95 16.32
C ARG A 9 14.18 27.84 16.02
N PRO A 10 14.91 28.34 17.04
CA PRO A 10 16.07 29.20 16.79
C PRO A 10 17.20 28.41 16.12
N ARG A 11 17.75 29.03 15.09
CA ARG A 11 19.02 28.76 14.38
C ARG A 11 19.99 27.87 15.16
N ALA A 12 20.31 26.70 14.61
CA ALA A 12 21.52 25.98 14.99
C ALA A 12 22.74 26.86 14.60
N LYS A 13 23.39 27.44 15.60
CA LYS A 13 24.69 28.12 15.45
C LYS A 13 25.70 27.12 14.89
N ALA A 14 26.37 27.50 13.81
CA ALA A 14 27.58 26.83 13.36
C ALA A 14 28.62 26.86 14.50
N ARG A 15 29.20 25.70 14.85
CA ARG A 15 30.39 25.66 15.68
C ARG A 15 31.56 26.10 14.81
N ASN A 16 32.07 27.29 15.06
CA ASN A 16 33.34 27.75 14.50
C ASN A 16 34.50 26.91 15.03
N ASP A 17 35.52 26.88 14.18
CA ASP A 17 36.80 26.22 14.26
C ASP A 17 37.54 26.36 15.60
N GLY A 18 38.29 25.30 15.92
CA GLY A 18 39.45 25.38 16.81
C GLY A 18 39.50 24.27 17.85
N LYS A 19 40.13 23.14 17.50
CA LYS A 19 41.24 22.54 18.27
C LYS A 19 41.73 21.22 17.67
N ASN A 20 42.97 21.31 17.17
CA ASN A 20 43.99 20.29 17.00
C ASN A 20 43.78 18.98 17.78
N HIS A 21 43.77 17.86 17.07
CA HIS A 21 44.21 16.57 17.63
C HIS A 21 45.38 16.04 16.79
N PRO A 22 46.48 15.60 17.43
CA PRO A 22 47.69 15.22 16.74
C PRO A 22 47.57 13.82 16.13
N SER A 23 48.34 13.66 15.05
CA SER A 23 48.55 12.47 14.25
C SER A 23 48.86 11.22 15.08
N ARG A 24 48.10 10.14 14.84
CA ARG A 24 48.45 8.80 15.31
C ARG A 24 48.16 7.74 14.25
N GLY A 25 49.24 7.17 13.71
CA GLY A 25 49.25 5.81 13.19
C GLY A 25 49.00 5.65 11.69
N ALA A 26 50.09 5.58 10.92
CA ALA A 26 50.09 4.89 9.64
C ALA A 26 49.66 3.43 9.85
N ARG A 27 48.55 3.02 9.22
CA ARG A 27 48.26 1.64 8.76
C ARG A 27 46.96 1.63 7.95
N GLY A 28 47.09 1.34 6.67
CA GLY A 28 45.98 1.16 5.72
C GLY A 28 45.80 2.36 4.80
N ALA A 29 46.54 2.38 3.69
CA ALA A 29 46.17 3.18 2.52
C ALA A 29 44.81 2.68 2.04
N THR A 30 43.74 3.24 2.60
CA THR A 30 42.38 2.99 2.19
C THR A 30 42.19 3.71 0.87
N ARG A 31 41.84 2.94 -0.16
CA ARG A 31 41.43 3.45 -1.47
C ARG A 31 40.16 4.28 -1.26
N HIS A 32 40.28 5.58 -1.05
CA HIS A 32 39.13 6.49 -1.08
C HIS A 32 38.76 6.78 -2.53
N GLY A 33 38.23 5.77 -3.23
CA GLY A 33 37.55 5.97 -4.50
C GLY A 33 36.11 6.40 -4.21
N GLY A 34 35.81 7.67 -4.41
CA GLY A 34 34.48 8.25 -4.18
C GLY A 34 34.46 9.73 -4.50
N VAL A 35 33.28 10.27 -4.80
CA VAL A 35 33.11 11.70 -5.07
C VAL A 35 33.14 12.45 -3.74
N VAL A 36 34.09 13.37 -3.58
CA VAL A 36 34.08 14.37 -2.50
C VAL A 36 33.31 15.57 -3.01
N HIS A 37 32.22 15.92 -2.33
CA HIS A 37 31.38 17.05 -2.70
C HIS A 37 31.81 18.31 -1.96
N ASP A 38 32.28 19.32 -2.69
CA ASP A 38 32.39 20.70 -2.20
C ASP A 38 31.08 21.45 -2.54
N ASN A 39 30.18 21.53 -1.56
CA ASN A 39 28.82 22.03 -1.77
C ASN A 39 28.69 23.49 -1.32
N ALA A 40 28.55 24.40 -2.28
CA ALA A 40 28.10 25.77 -2.02
C ALA A 40 26.56 25.85 -2.11
N ARG A 41 25.93 26.58 -1.19
CA ARG A 41 24.47 26.77 -1.21
C ARG A 41 24.08 27.73 -2.35
N HIS A 42 23.34 27.23 -3.34
CA HIS A 42 22.68 28.07 -4.33
C HIS A 42 21.46 28.78 -3.73
N THR A 43 21.33 30.09 -3.94
CA THR A 43 20.23 30.91 -3.43
C THR A 43 19.30 31.44 -4.52
N THR A 44 19.75 31.49 -5.77
CA THR A 44 18.97 31.98 -6.93
C THR A 44 19.28 31.15 -8.17
N ARG A 45 18.40 31.20 -9.19
CA ARG A 45 18.58 30.57 -10.52
C ARG A 45 18.95 29.08 -10.48
N PHE A 46 18.32 28.32 -9.59
CA PHE A 46 18.47 26.86 -9.54
C PHE A 46 17.11 26.19 -9.72
N THR A 47 17.12 24.94 -10.18
CA THR A 47 15.94 24.09 -10.29
C THR A 47 16.11 22.92 -9.33
N VAL A 48 15.07 22.60 -8.57
CA VAL A 48 15.07 21.43 -7.69
C VAL A 48 14.69 20.22 -8.53
N VAL A 49 15.61 19.27 -8.63
CA VAL A 49 15.41 18.00 -9.33
C VAL A 49 15.30 16.90 -8.29
N GLY A 50 14.29 16.05 -8.38
CA GLY A 50 14.14 14.92 -7.47
C GLY A 50 15.05 13.75 -7.84
N ASN A 51 15.46 12.97 -6.83
CA ASN A 51 16.34 11.82 -7.01
C ASN A 51 15.72 10.73 -7.90
N HIS A 52 14.38 10.64 -7.95
CA HIS A 52 13.67 9.73 -8.85
C HIS A 52 13.96 9.99 -10.32
N LEU A 53 14.22 11.25 -10.70
CA LEU A 53 14.67 11.61 -12.04
C LEU A 53 16.19 11.51 -12.17
N ALA A 54 16.93 12.08 -11.22
CA ALA A 54 18.40 12.16 -11.30
C ALA A 54 19.10 10.79 -11.25
N GLN A 55 18.49 9.80 -10.61
CA GLN A 55 19.01 8.44 -10.43
C GLN A 55 18.14 7.39 -11.13
N HIS A 56 17.37 7.80 -12.14
CA HIS A 56 16.44 6.90 -12.82
C HIS A 56 17.19 5.78 -13.56
N VAL A 57 16.87 4.53 -13.25
CA VAL A 57 17.63 3.36 -13.75
C VAL A 57 17.33 3.01 -15.21
N GLU A 58 16.13 3.33 -15.70
CA GLU A 58 15.70 2.98 -17.06
C GLU A 58 15.83 4.14 -18.07
N LEU A 59 16.13 5.36 -17.60
CA LEU A 59 16.27 6.51 -18.49
C LEU A 59 17.72 6.64 -18.94
N SER A 60 17.92 7.02 -20.20
CA SER A 60 19.24 7.42 -20.66
C SER A 60 19.71 8.71 -19.96
N LEU A 61 21.03 8.89 -19.83
CA LEU A 61 21.59 10.16 -19.32
C LEU A 61 21.18 11.37 -20.16
N ILE A 62 20.97 11.17 -21.47
CA ILE A 62 20.44 12.22 -22.36
C ILE A 62 19.01 12.57 -21.95
N ALA A 63 18.15 11.58 -21.70
CA ALA A 63 16.78 11.82 -21.23
C ALA A 63 16.76 12.53 -19.87
N ILE A 64 17.59 12.10 -18.91
CA ILE A 64 17.72 12.75 -17.60
C ILE A 64 18.18 14.20 -17.78
N GLY A 65 19.22 14.46 -18.57
CA GLY A 65 19.73 15.79 -18.84
C GLY A 65 18.68 16.69 -19.53
N LEU A 66 17.95 16.17 -20.51
CA LEU A 66 16.86 16.90 -21.16
C LEU A 66 15.72 17.21 -20.20
N ALA A 67 15.33 16.28 -19.34
CA ALA A 67 14.29 16.53 -18.34
C ALA A 67 14.70 17.63 -17.35
N VAL A 68 15.95 17.59 -16.85
CA VAL A 68 16.50 18.65 -15.98
C VAL A 68 16.50 20.00 -16.71
N HIS A 69 16.92 20.03 -17.97
CA HIS A 69 16.88 21.25 -18.76
C HIS A 69 15.45 21.77 -18.92
N ILE A 70 14.50 20.93 -19.31
CA ILE A 70 13.10 21.31 -19.50
C ILE A 70 12.49 21.87 -18.20
N GLN A 71 12.81 21.31 -17.03
CA GLN A 71 12.32 21.80 -15.73
C GLN A 71 12.90 23.17 -15.35
N SER A 72 14.06 23.52 -15.90
CA SER A 72 14.71 24.83 -15.68
C SER A 72 14.15 25.95 -16.57
N LEU A 73 13.37 25.61 -17.61
CA LEU A 73 12.83 26.59 -18.55
C LEU A 73 11.58 27.29 -18.00
N PRO A 74 11.35 28.57 -18.36
CA PRO A 74 10.10 29.24 -18.05
C PRO A 74 8.93 28.59 -18.81
N SER A 75 7.72 28.76 -18.28
CA SER A 75 6.50 28.30 -18.95
C SER A 75 6.38 28.93 -20.35
N GLY A 76 6.04 28.10 -21.35
CA GLY A 76 5.90 28.54 -22.74
C GLY A 76 7.17 28.43 -23.59
N ALA A 77 8.30 28.00 -23.01
CA ALA A 77 9.50 27.69 -23.78
C ALA A 77 9.23 26.57 -24.82
N GLN A 78 9.85 26.69 -25.99
CA GLN A 78 9.73 25.70 -27.06
C GLN A 78 10.56 24.46 -26.72
N VAL A 79 9.90 23.29 -26.70
CA VAL A 79 10.50 21.99 -26.41
C VAL A 79 10.20 21.03 -27.57
N ASP A 80 10.74 21.39 -28.72
CA ASP A 80 10.73 20.59 -29.94
C ASP A 80 12.13 20.02 -30.25
N ILE A 81 12.18 19.04 -31.15
CA ILE A 81 13.42 18.32 -31.47
C ILE A 81 14.46 19.28 -32.07
N ASP A 82 14.02 20.27 -32.83
CA ASP A 82 14.89 21.14 -33.62
C ASP A 82 15.52 22.21 -32.73
N SER A 83 14.72 22.83 -31.86
CA SER A 83 15.18 23.76 -30.83
C SER A 83 16.17 23.10 -29.87
N LEU A 84 15.91 21.86 -29.45
CA LEU A 84 16.82 21.12 -28.57
C LEU A 84 18.10 20.69 -29.30
N ALA A 85 18.00 20.24 -30.55
CA ALA A 85 19.16 19.85 -31.36
C ALA A 85 20.05 21.03 -31.75
N ALA A 86 19.50 22.24 -31.83
CA ALA A 86 20.29 23.46 -32.01
C ALA A 86 21.05 23.87 -30.73
N ARG A 87 20.60 23.44 -29.55
CA ARG A 87 21.15 23.83 -28.24
C ARG A 87 22.22 22.87 -27.73
N PHE A 88 22.04 21.57 -27.96
CA PHE A 88 22.91 20.52 -27.43
C PHE A 88 23.77 19.88 -28.52
N PRO A 89 24.96 19.34 -28.20
CA PRO A 89 25.79 18.61 -29.15
C PRO A 89 25.20 17.24 -29.58
N GLU A 90 23.97 16.93 -29.16
CA GLU A 90 23.30 15.67 -29.43
C GLU A 90 22.52 15.71 -30.75
N GLY A 91 22.59 14.62 -31.51
CA GLY A 91 21.86 14.50 -32.78
C GLY A 91 20.34 14.46 -32.59
N ARG A 92 19.60 14.96 -33.60
CA ARG A 92 18.13 14.99 -33.63
C ARG A 92 17.50 13.64 -33.27
N THR A 93 18.06 12.54 -33.77
CA THR A 93 17.56 11.18 -33.50
C THR A 93 17.67 10.80 -32.02
N ARG A 94 18.79 11.14 -31.35
CA ARG A 94 18.98 10.86 -29.92
C ARG A 94 18.06 11.72 -29.07
N ILE A 95 17.91 12.99 -29.41
CA ILE A 95 16.97 13.90 -28.75
C ILE A 95 15.53 13.39 -28.90
N ALA A 96 15.15 12.96 -30.09
CA ALA A 96 13.83 12.38 -30.32
C ALA A 96 13.61 11.08 -29.51
N ALA A 97 14.64 10.23 -29.39
CA ALA A 97 14.59 9.03 -28.56
C ALA A 97 14.44 9.36 -27.08
N ALA A 98 15.27 10.26 -26.56
CA ALA A 98 15.21 10.72 -25.18
C ALA A 98 13.85 11.35 -24.83
N LEU A 99 13.26 12.14 -25.72
CA LEU A 99 11.91 12.68 -25.50
C LEU A 99 10.84 11.57 -25.45
N ARG A 100 10.98 10.51 -26.25
CA ARG A 100 10.08 9.34 -26.19
C ARG A 100 10.24 8.56 -24.88
N GLU A 101 11.47 8.41 -24.40
CA GLU A 101 11.74 7.81 -23.08
C GLU A 101 11.04 8.62 -21.98
N LEU A 102 11.20 9.95 -21.98
CA LEU A 102 10.54 10.81 -21.00
C LEU A 102 9.01 10.74 -21.06
N GLU A 103 8.44 10.60 -22.27
CA GLU A 103 6.99 10.37 -22.43
C GLU A 103 6.57 8.99 -21.89
N ALA A 104 7.35 7.93 -22.16
CA ALA A 104 7.07 6.58 -21.69
C ALA A 104 7.09 6.46 -20.16
N HIS A 105 8.03 7.14 -19.50
CA HIS A 105 8.15 7.16 -18.03
C HIS A 105 7.33 8.28 -17.37
N GLY A 106 6.54 9.04 -18.13
CA GLY A 106 5.58 10.02 -17.61
C GLY A 106 6.17 11.36 -17.15
N TYR A 107 7.44 11.62 -17.45
CA TYR A 107 8.10 12.91 -17.19
C TYR A 107 7.73 13.99 -18.20
N LEU A 108 7.24 13.60 -19.38
CA LEU A 108 6.76 14.49 -20.42
C LEU A 108 5.39 14.05 -20.92
N ARG A 109 4.49 15.00 -21.17
CA ARG A 109 3.20 14.75 -21.82
C ARG A 109 3.01 15.73 -22.96
N ARG A 110 2.83 15.20 -24.18
CA ARG A 110 2.51 16.01 -25.35
C ARG A 110 1.04 15.84 -25.73
N THR A 111 0.32 16.93 -25.88
CA THR A 111 -1.08 16.92 -26.32
C THR A 111 -1.25 17.88 -27.49
N ARG A 112 -1.89 17.43 -28.55
CA ARG A 112 -2.28 18.30 -29.66
C ARG A 112 -3.57 18.99 -29.29
N VAL A 113 -3.52 20.29 -29.06
CA VAL A 113 -4.67 21.11 -28.70
C VAL A 113 -5.04 21.94 -29.91
N ARG A 114 -6.33 21.92 -30.28
CA ARG A 114 -6.87 22.88 -31.24
C ARG A 114 -7.05 24.20 -30.51
N THR A 115 -6.35 25.22 -30.98
CA THR A 115 -6.56 26.60 -30.54
C THR A 115 -7.88 27.12 -31.09
N ASP A 116 -8.42 28.16 -30.45
CA ASP A 116 -9.70 28.79 -30.85
C ASP A 116 -9.65 29.37 -32.27
N GLN A 117 -8.45 29.57 -32.81
CA GLN A 117 -8.19 29.98 -34.19
C GLN A 117 -8.10 28.81 -35.18
N GLY A 118 -8.50 27.60 -34.78
CA GLY A 118 -8.49 26.39 -35.62
C GLY A 118 -7.10 25.80 -35.88
N ARG A 119 -6.03 26.39 -35.36
CA ARG A 119 -4.65 25.86 -35.50
C ARG A 119 -4.38 24.77 -34.46
N ILE A 120 -3.81 23.65 -34.89
CA ILE A 120 -3.39 22.56 -34.01
C ILE A 120 -2.00 22.89 -33.46
N VAL A 121 -1.89 23.12 -32.15
CA VAL A 121 -0.63 23.39 -31.46
C VAL A 121 -0.27 22.21 -30.56
N THR A 122 1.00 21.81 -30.57
CA THR A 122 1.51 20.79 -29.64
C THR A 122 1.83 21.44 -28.31
N ARG A 123 1.04 21.14 -27.28
CA ARG A 123 1.31 21.54 -25.90
C ARG A 123 2.15 20.47 -25.22
N THR A 124 3.35 20.86 -24.79
CA THR A 124 4.27 20.01 -24.04
C THR A 124 4.16 20.37 -22.55
N VAL A 125 3.82 19.39 -21.72
CA VAL A 125 3.73 19.51 -20.27
C VAL A 125 4.84 18.68 -19.65
N SER A 126 5.74 19.31 -18.90
CA SER A 126 6.74 18.63 -18.08
C SER A 126 6.15 18.27 -16.72
N CYS A 127 6.36 17.02 -16.28
CA CYS A 127 5.88 16.51 -15.00
C CYS A 127 7.07 16.30 -14.07
N ASN A 128 7.16 17.08 -12.99
CA ASN A 128 8.26 16.96 -12.02
C ASN A 128 8.22 15.65 -11.22
N GLN A 129 7.03 15.05 -11.06
CA GLN A 129 6.87 13.75 -10.40
C GLN A 129 5.82 12.90 -11.15
N PRO A 130 6.23 11.84 -11.86
CA PRO A 130 5.28 10.95 -12.53
C PRO A 130 4.41 10.25 -11.48
N GLY A 131 3.10 10.17 -11.74
CA GLY A 131 2.12 9.54 -10.83
C GLY A 131 1.44 10.49 -9.83
N ARG A 132 1.96 11.71 -9.60
CA ARG A 132 1.30 12.73 -8.78
C ARG A 132 0.40 13.60 -9.65
N THR A 133 -0.72 13.05 -10.12
CA THR A 133 -1.76 13.85 -10.79
C THR A 133 -2.51 14.63 -9.71
N GLY A 134 -2.02 15.82 -9.36
CA GLY A 134 -2.76 16.81 -8.59
C GLY A 134 -3.95 17.32 -9.41
N GLY A 135 -5.13 17.36 -8.78
CA GLY A 135 -6.41 17.69 -9.41
C GLY A 135 -6.53 19.14 -9.93
N GLY A 136 -7.53 19.32 -10.80
CA GLY A 136 -7.99 20.58 -11.36
C GLY A 136 -8.22 20.48 -12.87
N ASP A 137 -9.50 20.49 -13.28
CA ASP A 137 -10.16 20.84 -14.58
C ASP A 137 -9.27 21.04 -15.83
N GLU A 138 -9.55 20.58 -17.06
CA GLU A 138 -10.80 20.31 -17.79
C GLU A 138 -10.44 19.53 -19.11
N PRO A 139 -11.36 19.28 -20.07
CA PRO A 139 -11.54 17.99 -20.73
C PRO A 139 -10.60 17.78 -21.95
N SER A 140 -10.02 16.59 -22.05
CA SER A 140 -9.25 16.18 -23.23
C SER A 140 -10.18 15.55 -24.29
N PRO A 141 -10.25 16.08 -25.54
CA PRO A 141 -10.90 15.38 -26.64
C PRO A 141 -10.00 14.23 -27.09
N ARG A 142 -10.50 13.00 -26.93
CA ARG A 142 -9.78 11.76 -27.23
C ARG A 142 -9.53 11.60 -28.75
N PRO A 143 -8.30 11.27 -29.20
CA PRO A 143 -8.09 10.59 -30.47
C PRO A 143 -8.44 9.10 -30.32
N GLN A 144 -9.06 8.54 -31.35
CA GLN A 144 -9.73 7.24 -31.36
C GLN A 144 -8.82 6.07 -30.96
N PRO A 145 -9.34 5.04 -30.27
CA PRO A 145 -8.54 3.92 -29.79
C PRO A 145 -8.32 2.89 -30.90
N ARG A 146 -7.05 2.55 -31.14
CA ARG A 146 -6.68 1.23 -31.68
C ARG A 146 -7.18 0.18 -30.69
N ARG A 147 -7.88 -0.83 -31.21
CA ARG A 147 -8.48 -1.96 -30.48
C ARG A 147 -7.57 -2.45 -29.36
N ALA A 148 -7.84 -1.99 -28.14
CA ALA A 148 -7.35 -2.59 -26.92
C ALA A 148 -8.44 -3.57 -26.47
N ALA A 149 -8.03 -4.80 -26.17
CA ALA A 149 -8.85 -5.79 -25.49
C ALA A 149 -9.67 -5.11 -24.38
N GLU A 150 -10.98 -5.37 -24.36
CA GLU A 150 -11.90 -4.88 -23.35
C GLU A 150 -11.33 -5.14 -21.95
N LYS A 151 -10.81 -4.09 -21.32
CA LYS A 151 -10.68 -4.10 -19.87
C LYS A 151 -12.10 -4.14 -19.31
N PRO A 152 -12.44 -5.11 -18.45
CA PRO A 152 -13.78 -5.24 -17.93
C PRO A 152 -14.19 -3.94 -17.22
N PRO A 153 -15.49 -3.62 -17.19
CA PRO A 153 -15.98 -2.39 -16.58
C PRO A 153 -15.43 -2.30 -15.15
N ARG A 154 -14.90 -1.12 -14.78
CA ARG A 154 -14.44 -0.84 -13.42
C ARG A 154 -15.61 -1.14 -12.46
N ARG A 155 -15.56 -2.31 -11.82
CA ARG A 155 -16.53 -2.69 -10.79
C ARG A 155 -16.47 -1.59 -9.72
N ARG A 156 -17.64 -1.06 -9.33
CA ARG A 156 -17.73 -0.14 -8.19
C ARG A 156 -16.98 -0.79 -7.02
N ALA A 157 -16.08 -0.04 -6.38
CA ALA A 157 -15.28 -0.55 -5.28
C ALA A 157 -16.22 -1.13 -4.20
N LEU A 158 -15.90 -2.34 -3.73
CA LEU A 158 -16.60 -2.95 -2.62
C LEU A 158 -16.44 -2.06 -1.38
N PRO A 159 -17.45 -2.02 -0.48
CA PRO A 159 -17.33 -1.26 0.76
C PRO A 159 -16.13 -1.75 1.57
N ALA A 160 -15.53 -0.85 2.34
CA ALA A 160 -14.43 -1.21 3.24
C ALA A 160 -14.93 -2.22 4.28
N VAL A 161 -14.21 -3.33 4.42
CA VAL A 161 -14.46 -4.34 5.45
C VAL A 161 -13.60 -4.05 6.69
N PRO A 162 -14.05 -4.47 7.88
CA PRO A 162 -13.24 -4.35 9.08
C PRO A 162 -11.93 -5.14 8.93
N GLN A 163 -10.86 -4.59 9.48
CA GLN A 163 -9.54 -5.21 9.47
C GLN A 163 -9.29 -5.88 10.83
N PRO A 164 -8.70 -7.09 10.85
CA PRO A 164 -8.26 -7.72 12.09
C PRO A 164 -7.09 -6.92 12.70
N VAL A 165 -6.96 -6.96 14.02
CA VAL A 165 -5.84 -6.31 14.74
C VAL A 165 -4.55 -7.11 14.53
N TYR A 166 -4.65 -8.44 14.43
CA TYR A 166 -3.55 -9.37 14.24
C TYR A 166 -3.83 -10.35 13.09
N PRO A 167 -3.50 -9.98 11.83
CA PRO A 167 -3.70 -10.87 10.68
C PRO A 167 -2.68 -12.01 10.68
N THR A 168 -3.00 -13.11 11.36
CA THR A 168 -2.20 -14.34 11.27
C THR A 168 -2.56 -15.14 10.01
N PRO A 169 -1.60 -15.81 9.35
CA PRO A 169 -1.87 -16.60 8.15
C PRO A 169 -2.93 -17.69 8.35
N ASP A 170 -2.95 -18.34 9.53
CA ASP A 170 -3.93 -19.38 9.84
C ASP A 170 -5.34 -18.83 10.01
N LEU A 171 -5.48 -17.63 10.59
CA LEU A 171 -6.75 -16.93 10.70
C LEU A 171 -7.30 -16.53 9.32
N LEU A 172 -6.45 -16.00 8.44
CA LEU A 172 -6.83 -15.64 7.07
C LEU A 172 -7.22 -16.87 6.23
N ARG A 173 -6.52 -18.01 6.42
CA ARG A 173 -6.88 -19.29 5.78
C ARG A 173 -8.22 -19.82 6.27
N THR A 174 -8.48 -19.73 7.57
CA THR A 174 -9.77 -20.12 8.17
C THR A 174 -10.90 -19.25 7.65
N ALA A 175 -10.68 -17.93 7.57
CA ALA A 175 -11.62 -16.97 6.99
C ALA A 175 -11.94 -17.26 5.51
N LEU A 176 -10.92 -17.57 4.70
CA LEU A 176 -11.11 -18.00 3.31
C LEU A 176 -11.91 -19.32 3.24
N GLY A 177 -11.66 -20.25 4.16
CA GLY A 177 -12.41 -21.49 4.32
C GLY A 177 -13.90 -21.24 4.51
N VAL A 178 -14.27 -20.34 5.43
CA VAL A 178 -15.66 -19.92 5.69
C VAL A 178 -16.31 -19.36 4.43
N LEU A 179 -15.66 -18.40 3.76
CA LEU A 179 -16.17 -17.80 2.52
C LEU A 179 -16.37 -18.82 1.40
N SER A 180 -15.43 -19.76 1.28
CA SER A 180 -15.53 -20.85 0.30
C SER A 180 -16.69 -21.81 0.61
N GLY A 181 -17.05 -21.96 1.89
CA GLY A 181 -18.15 -22.79 2.36
C GLY A 181 -19.53 -22.22 2.03
N LEU A 182 -19.68 -20.89 1.92
CA LEU A 182 -20.96 -20.22 1.67
C LEU A 182 -21.67 -20.74 0.41
N ARG A 183 -20.91 -21.02 -0.66
CA ARG A 183 -21.47 -21.52 -1.93
C ARG A 183 -22.16 -22.89 -1.81
N ARG A 184 -21.80 -23.69 -0.79
CA ARG A 184 -22.35 -25.05 -0.61
C ARG A 184 -23.73 -25.02 0.01
N GLU A 185 -24.03 -23.98 0.79
CA GLU A 185 -25.33 -23.82 1.46
C GLU A 185 -26.27 -22.94 0.64
N ASP A 186 -25.78 -21.88 0.00
CA ASP A 186 -26.56 -21.08 -0.94
C ASP A 186 -25.76 -20.81 -2.22
N ALA A 187 -26.22 -21.40 -3.34
CA ALA A 187 -25.60 -21.23 -4.65
C ALA A 187 -25.63 -19.77 -5.16
N ARG A 188 -26.50 -18.92 -4.60
CA ARG A 188 -26.60 -17.49 -4.93
C ARG A 188 -25.44 -16.66 -4.38
N LEU A 189 -24.66 -17.20 -3.43
CA LEU A 189 -23.49 -16.54 -2.83
C LEU A 189 -22.18 -16.86 -3.56
N LEU A 190 -22.24 -17.04 -4.88
CA LEU A 190 -21.05 -17.23 -5.70
C LEU A 190 -20.26 -15.91 -5.81
N ILE A 191 -19.09 -15.87 -5.17
CA ILE A 191 -18.18 -14.73 -5.18
C ILE A 191 -16.92 -15.04 -5.99
N SER A 192 -16.32 -14.01 -6.61
CA SER A 192 -15.07 -14.17 -7.35
C SER A 192 -13.86 -14.24 -6.40
N ALA A 193 -12.73 -14.76 -6.88
CA ALA A 193 -11.49 -14.81 -6.09
C ALA A 193 -11.07 -13.43 -5.56
N THR A 194 -11.16 -12.40 -6.40
CA THR A 194 -10.86 -11.01 -6.03
C THR A 194 -11.82 -10.47 -4.97
N ASP A 195 -13.10 -10.82 -5.07
CA ASP A 195 -14.08 -10.41 -4.05
C ASP A 195 -13.85 -11.16 -2.73
N ALA A 196 -13.46 -12.43 -2.78
CA ALA A 196 -13.12 -13.21 -1.60
C ALA A 196 -11.90 -12.64 -0.88
N GLU A 197 -10.81 -12.31 -1.59
CA GLU A 197 -9.63 -11.65 -1.04
C GLU A 197 -9.97 -10.34 -0.32
N HIS A 198 -10.90 -9.56 -0.89
CA HIS A 198 -11.39 -8.33 -0.27
C HIS A 198 -12.19 -8.58 1.01
N LEU A 199 -12.92 -9.70 1.11
CA LEU A 199 -13.80 -10.02 2.25
C LEU A 199 -13.09 -10.76 3.39
N VAL A 200 -11.97 -11.45 3.11
CA VAL A 200 -11.21 -12.24 4.09
C VAL A 200 -10.85 -11.45 5.36
N PRO A 201 -10.34 -10.20 5.30
CA PRO A 201 -10.04 -9.42 6.50
C PRO A 201 -11.28 -9.18 7.38
N GLY A 202 -12.44 -8.97 6.75
CA GLY A 202 -13.69 -8.76 7.47
C GLY A 202 -14.12 -9.99 8.26
N VAL A 203 -13.99 -11.18 7.66
CA VAL A 203 -14.28 -12.46 8.33
C VAL A 203 -13.23 -12.73 9.42
N ALA A 204 -11.96 -12.44 9.17
CA ALA A 204 -10.90 -12.57 10.18
C ALA A 204 -11.18 -11.69 11.41
N ALA A 205 -11.68 -10.46 11.21
CA ALA A 205 -12.07 -9.58 12.31
C ALA A 205 -13.24 -10.12 13.14
N TRP A 206 -14.13 -10.94 12.56
CA TRP A 206 -15.19 -11.64 13.31
C TRP A 206 -14.62 -12.81 14.11
N LEU A 207 -13.69 -13.57 13.53
CA LEU A 207 -13.03 -14.68 14.22
C LEU A 207 -12.17 -14.21 15.40
N GLU A 208 -11.54 -13.03 15.31
CA GLU A 208 -10.83 -12.40 16.45
C GLU A 208 -11.74 -12.04 17.64
N ARG A 209 -13.05 -12.00 17.41
CA ARG A 209 -14.05 -11.68 18.44
C ARG A 209 -14.68 -12.94 19.05
N ASP A 210 -13.95 -14.06 19.01
CA ASP A 210 -14.34 -15.36 19.53
C ASP A 210 -15.58 -15.99 18.88
N LEU A 211 -15.89 -15.64 17.62
CA LEU A 211 -16.92 -16.37 16.86
C LEU A 211 -16.33 -17.62 16.20
N THR A 212 -17.04 -18.74 16.31
CA THR A 212 -16.66 -19.96 15.59
C THR A 212 -16.90 -19.77 14.09
N PRO A 213 -16.13 -20.47 13.22
CA PRO A 213 -16.32 -20.43 11.78
C PRO A 213 -17.77 -20.70 11.34
N GLU A 214 -18.47 -21.61 12.02
CA GLU A 214 -19.87 -21.98 11.76
C GLU A 214 -20.84 -20.87 12.18
N ALA A 215 -20.55 -20.17 13.29
CA ALA A 215 -21.35 -19.04 13.74
C ALA A 215 -21.24 -17.86 12.76
N VAL A 216 -20.03 -17.56 12.26
CA VAL A 216 -19.82 -16.54 11.23
C VAL A 216 -20.54 -16.92 9.94
N HIS A 217 -20.44 -18.18 9.53
CA HIS A 217 -21.12 -18.69 8.34
C HIS A 217 -22.65 -18.49 8.45
N ARG A 218 -23.26 -18.95 9.55
CA ARG A 218 -24.69 -18.81 9.81
C ARG A 218 -25.14 -17.35 9.85
N ALA A 219 -24.35 -16.46 10.43
CA ALA A 219 -24.66 -15.04 10.44
C ALA A 219 -24.63 -14.42 9.03
N LEU A 220 -23.71 -14.86 8.17
CA LEU A 220 -23.61 -14.40 6.79
C LEU A 220 -24.74 -14.95 5.90
N THR A 221 -25.31 -16.12 6.22
CA THR A 221 -26.41 -16.76 5.48
C THR A 221 -27.80 -16.51 6.07
N ALA A 222 -27.91 -15.99 7.29
CA ALA A 222 -29.20 -15.66 7.92
C ALA A 222 -29.97 -14.57 7.14
N ASP A 223 -31.30 -14.68 7.05
CA ASP A 223 -32.19 -13.65 6.48
C ASP A 223 -31.74 -13.10 5.11
N LEU A 224 -31.33 -13.98 4.19
CA LEU A 224 -30.99 -13.57 2.84
C LEU A 224 -32.24 -13.03 2.11
N PRO A 225 -32.11 -11.92 1.34
CA PRO A 225 -33.21 -11.39 0.57
C PRO A 225 -33.85 -12.47 -0.33
N PRO A 226 -35.19 -12.49 -0.45
CA PRO A 226 -35.87 -13.38 -1.39
C PRO A 226 -35.59 -12.99 -2.85
N GLU A 227 -35.21 -11.74 -3.13
CA GLU A 227 -34.86 -11.26 -4.47
C GLU A 227 -33.54 -11.86 -5.00
N PRO A 228 -33.36 -11.95 -6.33
CA PRO A 228 -32.10 -12.38 -6.93
C PRO A 228 -30.95 -11.45 -6.54
N LEU A 229 -29.90 -12.02 -5.95
CA LEU A 229 -28.73 -11.27 -5.50
C LEU A 229 -27.88 -10.81 -6.68
N HIS A 230 -28.04 -9.54 -7.06
CA HIS A 230 -27.21 -8.94 -8.12
C HIS A 230 -25.77 -8.63 -7.67
N ARG A 231 -25.52 -8.49 -6.35
CA ARG A 231 -24.21 -8.19 -5.77
C ARG A 231 -23.96 -8.94 -4.46
N PRO A 232 -23.68 -10.26 -4.49
CA PRO A 232 -23.46 -11.04 -3.28
C PRO A 232 -22.26 -10.53 -2.46
N ALA A 233 -21.15 -10.17 -3.10
CA ALA A 233 -19.96 -9.66 -2.40
C ALA A 233 -20.21 -8.34 -1.65
N ALA A 234 -21.05 -7.46 -2.19
CA ALA A 234 -21.37 -6.18 -1.53
C ALA A 234 -22.30 -6.39 -0.32
N LEU A 235 -23.22 -7.35 -0.39
CA LEU A 235 -24.07 -7.74 0.72
C LEU A 235 -23.22 -8.31 1.87
N LEU A 236 -22.29 -9.22 1.56
CA LEU A 236 -21.39 -9.80 2.55
C LEU A 236 -20.50 -8.74 3.20
N ALA A 237 -19.91 -7.83 2.39
CA ALA A 237 -19.14 -6.71 2.91
C ALA A 237 -19.98 -5.82 3.85
N HIS A 238 -21.23 -5.53 3.48
CA HIS A 238 -22.14 -4.76 4.33
C HIS A 238 -22.43 -5.46 5.65
N ARG A 239 -22.72 -6.77 5.64
CA ARG A 239 -23.00 -7.54 6.86
C ARG A 239 -21.79 -7.62 7.78
N LEU A 240 -20.61 -7.88 7.22
CA LEU A 240 -19.36 -7.92 7.99
C LEU A 240 -19.09 -6.59 8.71
N THR A 241 -19.53 -5.47 8.15
CA THR A 241 -19.37 -4.14 8.74
C THR A 241 -20.52 -3.79 9.70
N ALA A 242 -21.78 -4.02 9.32
CA ALA A 242 -22.96 -3.58 10.06
C ALA A 242 -23.31 -4.48 11.25
N GLN A 243 -23.02 -5.79 11.16
CA GLN A 243 -23.32 -6.77 12.20
C GLN A 243 -22.08 -7.20 12.98
N LEU A 244 -20.99 -6.44 12.89
CA LEU A 244 -19.74 -6.74 13.59
C LEU A 244 -19.99 -6.79 15.10
N PRO A 245 -19.77 -7.94 15.77
CA PRO A 245 -20.02 -8.05 17.20
C PRO A 245 -19.07 -7.15 18.01
N PRO A 246 -19.49 -6.69 19.20
CA PRO A 246 -18.59 -5.99 20.10
C PRO A 246 -17.45 -6.93 20.54
N LEU A 247 -16.31 -6.34 20.92
CA LEU A 247 -15.21 -7.13 21.47
C LEU A 247 -15.69 -7.86 22.72
N PRO A 248 -15.44 -9.17 22.85
CA PRO A 248 -15.79 -9.89 24.07
C PRO A 248 -15.06 -9.24 25.25
N PRO A 249 -15.69 -9.17 26.44
CA PRO A 249 -15.00 -8.71 27.63
C PRO A 249 -13.81 -9.64 27.87
N PHE A 250 -12.67 -9.07 28.23
CA PHE A 250 -11.49 -9.84 28.60
C PHE A 250 -11.89 -10.84 29.70
N ARG A 251 -11.92 -12.13 29.36
CA ARG A 251 -12.00 -13.21 30.33
C ARG A 251 -10.58 -13.71 30.54
N THR A 252 -10.11 -13.68 31.78
CA THR A 252 -9.00 -14.54 32.18
C THR A 252 -9.34 -15.96 31.75
N PRO A 253 -8.41 -16.71 31.14
CA PRO A 253 -8.63 -18.11 30.82
C PRO A 253 -9.19 -18.80 32.06
N GLU A 254 -10.40 -19.36 31.96
CA GLU A 254 -10.87 -20.27 33.00
C GLU A 254 -9.82 -21.37 33.09
N ASP A 255 -9.26 -21.56 34.29
CA ASP A 255 -8.31 -22.63 34.54
C ASP A 255 -8.91 -23.92 33.97
N PRO A 256 -8.18 -24.65 33.09
CA PRO A 256 -8.71 -25.85 32.48
C PRO A 256 -9.18 -26.74 33.61
N ALA A 257 -10.51 -26.99 33.67
CA ALA A 257 -11.21 -27.66 34.76
C ALA A 257 -10.26 -28.61 35.48
N ALA A 258 -9.87 -28.25 36.71
CA ALA A 258 -8.75 -28.83 37.45
C ALA A 258 -8.59 -30.30 37.11
N ARG A 259 -7.58 -30.63 36.29
CA ARG A 259 -7.32 -32.01 35.92
C ARG A 259 -6.92 -32.73 37.20
N TYR A 260 -7.88 -33.41 37.82
CA TYR A 260 -7.64 -34.11 39.07
C TYR A 260 -6.45 -35.07 38.90
N PRO A 261 -5.58 -35.17 39.92
CA PRO A 261 -4.43 -36.06 39.88
C PRO A 261 -4.89 -37.50 39.64
N LEU A 262 -4.06 -38.27 38.91
CA LEU A 262 -4.27 -39.70 38.75
C LEU A 262 -3.81 -40.40 40.04
N GLN A 263 -4.69 -41.20 40.63
CA GLN A 263 -4.47 -41.90 41.90
C GLN A 263 -4.93 -43.36 41.74
N ASN A 264 -4.35 -44.29 42.50
CA ASN A 264 -4.77 -45.69 42.50
C ASN A 264 -5.76 -45.94 43.64
N CYS A 265 -6.74 -46.81 43.40
CA CYS A 265 -7.69 -47.26 44.42
C CYS A 265 -7.01 -48.12 45.48
N GLU A 266 -7.27 -47.85 46.77
CA GLU A 266 -6.67 -48.63 47.87
C GLU A 266 -7.15 -50.09 47.92
N THR A 267 -8.32 -50.40 47.35
CA THR A 267 -8.94 -51.74 47.40
C THR A 267 -8.63 -52.61 46.19
N CYS A 268 -8.56 -52.01 44.99
CA CYS A 268 -8.43 -52.76 43.72
C CYS A 268 -7.25 -52.32 42.85
N ASP A 269 -6.43 -51.36 43.30
CA ASP A 269 -5.27 -50.78 42.60
C ASP A 269 -5.60 -50.19 41.20
N HIS A 270 -6.87 -49.93 40.91
CA HIS A 270 -7.32 -49.33 39.67
C HIS A 270 -7.01 -47.82 39.63
N ALA A 271 -6.39 -47.35 38.55
CA ALA A 271 -6.06 -45.93 38.37
C ALA A 271 -7.31 -45.09 38.02
N TYR A 272 -7.58 -44.05 38.78
CA TYR A 272 -8.70 -43.13 38.59
C TYR A 272 -8.31 -41.67 38.88
N ARG A 273 -9.15 -40.70 38.51
CA ARG A 273 -8.89 -39.27 38.72
C ARG A 273 -9.88 -38.70 39.74
N ALA A 274 -9.37 -38.17 40.84
CA ALA A 274 -10.19 -37.56 41.90
C ALA A 274 -9.45 -36.45 42.66
N PRO A 275 -10.20 -35.49 43.26
CA PRO A 275 -9.61 -34.40 44.04
C PRO A 275 -8.88 -34.88 45.30
N GLU A 276 -9.37 -35.95 45.93
CA GLU A 276 -8.85 -36.51 47.17
C GLU A 276 -8.52 -38.01 46.99
N PRO A 277 -7.55 -38.56 47.72
CA PRO A 277 -7.27 -40.01 47.73
C PRO A 277 -8.44 -40.81 48.31
N GLY A 278 -8.66 -42.01 47.78
CA GLY A 278 -9.73 -42.89 48.24
C GLY A 278 -10.00 -44.09 47.32
N SER A 279 -11.17 -44.69 47.50
CA SER A 279 -11.63 -45.81 46.67
C SER A 279 -12.25 -45.33 45.36
N CYS A 280 -12.06 -46.09 44.28
CA CYS A 280 -12.70 -45.80 43.00
C CYS A 280 -14.24 -45.94 43.11
N ARG A 281 -14.97 -45.35 42.16
CA ARG A 281 -16.44 -45.39 42.13
C ARG A 281 -17.02 -46.80 42.25
N ASP A 282 -16.35 -47.79 41.67
CA ASP A 282 -16.78 -49.19 41.70
C ASP A 282 -16.63 -49.79 43.11
N CYS A 283 -15.55 -49.49 43.83
CA CYS A 283 -15.33 -49.96 45.20
C CYS A 283 -16.09 -49.16 46.27
N THR A 284 -16.61 -47.97 45.94
CA THR A 284 -17.52 -47.21 46.83
C THR A 284 -18.99 -47.57 46.65
N ALA A 285 -19.32 -48.32 45.59
CA ALA A 285 -20.69 -48.74 45.27
C ALA A 285 -21.04 -50.15 45.78
N ASP A 286 -20.05 -50.89 46.31
CA ASP A 286 -20.18 -52.14 47.07
C ASP A 286 -20.12 -51.88 48.58
#